data_AF-A0A7W2YIW6-F1
#
_entry.id   AF-A0A7W2YIW6-F1
#
_cell.length_a   1.000
_cell.length_b   1.000
_cell.length_c   1.000
_cell.angle_alpha   90.00
_cell.angle_beta   90.00
_cell.angle_gamma   90.00
#
_symmetry.space_group_name_H-M   'P 1'
#
loop_
_entity.id
_entity.type
_entity.pdbx_description
1 polymer ?
#
loop_
_entity_poly.entity_id
_entity_poly.type
_entity_poly.pdbx_seq_one_letter_code
_entity_poly.pdbx_strand_id
1 'polypeptide(L)'
;MSVNRRSVLKGMALTSIAGVTATGLGSALAAGPASTVTAQPLLALVNEGPAESLFLYGAMAARDSQSQLQVQRVDRDPGFMLEFERELRRGVPMNVIGLLDNASAALVLDMARSGGARIQWLGQHSADAGFSRHHLLRTEIAEGCAQQLSHQLQACGAGFSVTEERQNSAVTSRQLVASSNQTSHSAQWASSIGYLLASLGAPTTLNIPASPNTSLPVTGSFVSFSIKA
;
A
#
# COMPACT_ATOMS: atom_id res chain seq x y z
N MET A 1 -45.80 -16.22 -21.65
CA MET A 1 -44.65 -16.84 -22.32
C MET A 1 -43.68 -17.40 -21.27
N SER A 2 -43.33 -18.67 -21.45
CA SER A 2 -42.27 -19.47 -20.81
C SER A 2 -40.88 -18.80 -20.88
N VAL A 3 -39.83 -19.09 -20.10
CA VAL A 3 -39.09 -20.35 -19.84
C VAL A 3 -38.13 -20.09 -18.65
N ASN A 4 -38.23 -20.82 -17.52
CA ASN A 4 -37.30 -21.84 -17.00
C ASN A 4 -35.80 -21.48 -16.88
N ARG A 5 -35.23 -21.54 -15.67
CA ARG A 5 -33.96 -22.24 -15.40
C ARG A 5 -33.99 -22.96 -14.05
N ARG A 6 -33.97 -24.29 -14.12
CA ARG A 6 -33.67 -25.24 -13.05
C ARG A 6 -32.21 -25.12 -12.59
N SER A 7 -32.00 -25.34 -11.30
CA SER A 7 -30.93 -26.20 -10.82
C SER A 7 -31.38 -26.87 -9.53
N VAL A 8 -31.72 -28.15 -9.66
CA VAL A 8 -31.96 -29.11 -8.58
C VAL A 8 -30.73 -29.99 -8.50
N LEU A 9 -30.16 -30.11 -7.30
CA LEU A 9 -29.35 -31.20 -6.77
C LEU A 9 -29.38 -30.96 -5.25
N LYS A 10 -30.34 -31.46 -4.46
CA LYS A 10 -30.55 -32.87 -4.04
C LYS A 10 -29.25 -33.63 -3.82
N GLY A 11 -28.64 -33.40 -2.66
CA GLY A 11 -27.73 -34.33 -1.99
C GLY A 11 -28.29 -34.61 -0.59
N MET A 12 -28.80 -35.82 -0.40
CA MET A 12 -29.33 -36.33 0.88
C MET A 12 -28.20 -36.64 1.87
N ALA A 13 -28.54 -36.53 3.14
CA ALA A 13 -27.76 -36.89 4.31
C ALA A 13 -27.41 -38.39 4.35
N LEU A 14 -26.27 -38.71 4.98
CA LEU A 14 -26.15 -39.93 5.79
C LEU A 14 -25.41 -39.62 7.09
N THR A 15 -26.15 -39.86 8.16
CA THR A 15 -25.74 -39.98 9.56
C THR A 15 -24.73 -41.11 9.76
N SER A 16 -23.70 -40.88 10.57
CA SER A 16 -23.03 -41.93 11.38
C SER A 16 -22.15 -41.25 12.43
N ILE A 17 -22.64 -41.13 13.66
CA ILE A 17 -21.79 -40.84 14.83
C ILE A 17 -21.94 -42.04 15.76
N ALA A 18 -20.95 -42.92 15.71
CA ALA A 18 -20.76 -43.98 16.67
C ALA A 18 -19.25 -44.10 16.93
N GLY A 19 -18.90 -44.26 18.20
CA GLY A 19 -17.58 -44.76 18.62
C GLY A 19 -16.66 -43.70 19.21
N VAL A 20 -16.75 -43.52 20.52
CA VAL A 20 -15.65 -42.99 21.34
C VAL A 20 -14.69 -44.16 21.60
N THR A 21 -13.47 -44.09 21.08
CA THR A 21 -12.32 -44.80 21.65
C THR A 21 -11.09 -43.91 21.53
N ALA A 22 -10.53 -43.55 22.68
CA ALA A 22 -9.29 -42.81 22.80
C ALA A 22 -8.10 -43.71 22.44
N THR A 23 -7.25 -43.27 21.50
CA THR A 23 -5.81 -43.59 21.44
C THR A 23 -5.12 -42.72 20.40
N GLY A 24 -4.14 -41.91 20.84
CA GLY A 24 -2.84 -41.76 20.19
C GLY A 24 -2.70 -41.10 18.81
N LEU A 25 -1.97 -39.97 18.83
CA LEU A 25 -1.05 -39.44 17.80
C LEU A 25 -1.62 -38.92 16.47
N GLY A 26 -1.25 -37.67 16.18
CA GLY A 26 -1.23 -37.11 14.83
C GLY A 26 -2.02 -35.82 14.69
N SER A 27 -1.42 -34.69 15.05
CA SER A 27 -1.91 -33.38 14.63
C SER A 27 -1.83 -33.29 13.10
N ALA A 28 -2.92 -33.68 12.42
CA ALA A 28 -3.09 -33.44 10.99
C ALA A 28 -3.53 -31.98 10.82
N LEU A 29 -2.56 -31.09 10.57
CA LEU A 29 -2.82 -29.77 10.02
C LEU A 29 -3.53 -29.95 8.68
N ALA A 30 -4.83 -29.68 8.64
CA ALA A 30 -5.55 -29.51 7.39
C ALA A 30 -4.99 -28.27 6.70
N ALA A 31 -3.98 -28.46 5.85
CA ALA A 31 -3.56 -27.46 4.88
C ALA A 31 -4.73 -27.29 3.90
N GLY A 32 -5.59 -26.31 4.17
CA GLY A 32 -6.49 -25.77 3.15
C GLY A 32 -5.64 -25.35 1.94
N PRO A 33 -6.17 -25.44 0.72
CA PRO A 33 -5.42 -25.11 -0.48
C PRO A 33 -4.83 -23.71 -0.31
N ALA A 34 -3.51 -23.63 -0.17
CA ALA A 34 -2.79 -22.38 -0.21
C ALA A 34 -3.13 -21.78 -1.57
N SER A 35 -3.96 -20.74 -1.57
CA SER A 35 -4.15 -19.92 -2.75
C SER A 35 -2.76 -19.40 -3.07
N THR A 36 -2.17 -19.94 -4.14
CA THR A 36 -0.94 -19.42 -4.72
C THR A 36 -1.30 -18.02 -5.20
N VAL A 37 -1.10 -17.02 -4.33
CA VAL A 37 -1.13 -15.63 -4.73
C VAL A 37 0.03 -15.48 -5.69
N THR A 38 -0.26 -15.48 -6.98
CA THR A 38 0.75 -15.19 -8.00
C THR A 38 1.29 -13.80 -7.67
N ALA A 39 2.58 -13.72 -7.33
CA ALA A 39 3.23 -12.46 -7.01
C ALA A 39 3.11 -11.53 -8.23
N GLN A 40 2.24 -10.53 -8.14
CA GLN A 40 2.08 -9.53 -9.19
C GLN A 40 3.32 -8.63 -9.17
N PRO A 41 3.84 -8.23 -10.34
CA PRO A 41 4.96 -7.30 -10.40
C PRO A 41 4.58 -6.00 -9.68
N LEU A 42 5.51 -5.51 -8.85
CA LEU A 42 5.36 -4.25 -8.12
C LEU A 42 6.27 -3.20 -8.79
N LEU A 43 5.67 -2.19 -9.40
CA LEU A 43 6.38 -1.07 -10.01
C LEU A 43 6.38 0.12 -9.05
N ALA A 44 7.55 0.65 -8.71
CA ALA A 44 7.70 1.89 -7.97
C ALA A 44 8.05 3.05 -8.91
N LEU A 45 7.20 4.09 -8.88
CA LEU A 45 7.40 5.34 -9.61
C LEU A 45 7.92 6.41 -8.65
N VAL A 46 9.10 6.96 -8.95
CA VAL A 46 9.71 8.01 -8.12
C VAL A 46 10.36 9.11 -8.95
N ASN A 47 10.39 10.34 -8.43
CA ASN A 47 11.30 11.37 -8.93
C ASN A 47 12.71 11.17 -8.32
N GLU A 48 13.63 12.08 -8.62
CA GLU A 48 14.94 12.16 -7.95
C GLU A 48 14.82 12.94 -6.64
N GLY A 49 15.31 12.36 -5.55
CA GLY A 49 15.37 13.07 -4.26
C GLY A 49 15.60 12.19 -3.04
N PRO A 50 15.86 12.82 -1.88
CA PRO A 50 16.09 12.12 -0.63
C PRO A 50 14.84 11.42 -0.09
N ALA A 51 13.64 12.01 -0.28
CA ALA A 51 12.39 11.42 0.17
C ALA A 51 12.09 10.13 -0.60
N GLU A 52 12.26 10.19 -1.91
CA GLU A 52 12.06 9.12 -2.89
C GLU A 52 13.02 7.96 -2.62
N SER A 53 14.28 8.26 -2.30
CA SER A 53 15.27 7.25 -1.91
C SER A 53 14.86 6.51 -0.63
N LEU A 54 14.38 7.25 0.38
CA LEU A 54 13.88 6.66 1.63
C LEU A 54 12.59 5.87 1.42
N PHE A 55 11.71 6.35 0.54
CA PHE A 55 10.52 5.63 0.11
C PHE A 55 10.88 4.29 -0.52
N LEU A 56 11.82 4.26 -1.48
CA LEU A 56 12.31 3.01 -2.08
C LEU A 56 12.94 2.09 -1.03
N TYR A 57 13.70 2.63 -0.08
CA TYR A 57 14.24 1.84 1.03
C TYR A 57 13.13 1.11 1.80
N GLY A 58 12.08 1.83 2.17
CA GLY A 58 10.91 1.26 2.84
C GLY A 58 10.20 0.22 1.99
N ALA A 59 9.97 0.52 0.71
CA ALA A 59 9.32 -0.38 -0.23
C ALA A 59 10.10 -1.68 -0.40
N MET A 60 11.44 -1.60 -0.49
CA MET A 60 12.32 -2.77 -0.55
C MET A 60 12.27 -3.60 0.73
N ALA A 61 12.15 -2.95 1.89
CA ALA A 61 12.09 -3.61 3.19
C ALA A 61 10.78 -4.38 3.43
N ALA A 62 9.68 -4.00 2.77
CA ALA A 62 8.40 -4.69 2.86
C ALA A 62 8.26 -5.89 1.92
N ARG A 63 9.24 -6.12 1.02
CA ARG A 63 9.11 -7.14 -0.01
C ARG A 63 9.00 -8.52 0.59
N ASP A 64 7.94 -9.23 0.21
CA ASP A 64 7.96 -10.68 0.27
C ASP A 64 8.95 -11.22 -0.78
N SER A 65 9.58 -12.35 -0.48
CA SER A 65 10.69 -12.94 -1.24
C SER A 65 10.33 -13.23 -2.71
N GLN A 66 9.02 -13.21 -3.04
CA GLN A 66 8.48 -13.58 -4.34
C GLN A 66 8.13 -12.38 -5.24
N SER A 67 8.05 -11.15 -4.72
CA SER A 67 7.69 -9.97 -5.52
C SER A 67 8.94 -9.18 -5.92
N GLN A 68 9.19 -9.06 -7.23
CA GLN A 68 10.24 -8.20 -7.76
C GLN A 68 9.76 -6.74 -7.78
N LEU A 69 10.42 -5.88 -7.00
CA LEU A 69 10.25 -4.44 -7.06
C LEU A 69 11.03 -3.92 -8.27
N GLN A 70 10.31 -3.43 -9.27
CA GLN A 70 10.88 -2.69 -10.38
C GLN A 70 10.81 -1.21 -10.04
N VAL A 71 11.89 -0.47 -10.24
CA VAL A 71 11.94 0.97 -9.98
C VAL A 71 12.02 1.69 -11.30
N GLN A 72 11.09 2.59 -11.55
CA GLN A 72 11.08 3.45 -12.70
C GLN A 72 11.12 4.90 -12.23
N ARG A 73 12.15 5.62 -12.69
CA ARG A 73 12.25 7.05 -12.46
C ARG A 73 11.30 7.78 -13.39
N VAL A 74 10.56 8.72 -12.81
CA VAL A 74 9.66 9.62 -13.51
C VAL A 74 10.39 10.93 -13.66
N ASP A 75 10.94 11.14 -14.85
CA ASP A 75 11.46 12.42 -15.27
C ASP A 75 10.41 13.14 -16.12
N ARG A 76 10.72 14.36 -16.56
CA ARG A 76 9.88 15.09 -17.51
C ARG A 76 9.96 14.53 -18.95
N ASP A 77 10.54 13.36 -19.13
CA ASP A 77 10.67 12.69 -20.43
C ASP A 77 9.30 12.13 -20.88
N PRO A 78 8.77 12.58 -22.04
CA PRO A 78 7.53 12.05 -22.60
C PRO A 78 7.56 10.53 -22.87
N GLY A 79 8.74 9.95 -23.08
CA GLY A 79 8.88 8.52 -23.40
C GLY A 79 8.31 7.60 -22.33
N PHE A 80 8.53 7.93 -21.05
CA PHE A 80 7.98 7.17 -19.93
C PHE A 80 6.43 7.19 -19.93
N MET A 81 5.83 8.36 -20.13
CA MET A 81 4.37 8.51 -20.06
C MET A 81 3.67 7.65 -21.11
N LEU A 82 4.23 7.59 -22.32
CA LEU A 82 3.72 6.77 -23.41
C LEU A 82 3.84 5.27 -23.13
N GLU A 83 4.95 4.80 -22.55
CA GLU A 83 5.09 3.38 -22.20
C GLU A 83 4.18 3.01 -21.03
N PHE A 84 4.04 3.88 -20.03
CA PHE A 84 3.14 3.66 -18.89
C PHE A 84 1.67 3.60 -19.33
N GLU A 85 1.23 4.52 -20.20
CA GLU A 85 -0.11 4.47 -20.80
C GLU A 85 -0.33 3.17 -21.58
N ARG A 86 0.67 2.76 -22.38
CA ARG A 86 0.61 1.53 -23.14
C ARG A 86 0.46 0.32 -22.23
N GLU A 87 1.20 0.27 -21.13
CA GLU A 87 1.13 -0.83 -20.16
C GLU A 87 -0.24 -0.89 -19.47
N LEU A 88 -0.76 0.27 -19.03
CA LEU A 88 -2.12 0.37 -18.49
C LEU A 88 -3.18 -0.16 -19.49
N ARG A 89 -3.04 0.17 -20.78
CA ARG A 89 -3.96 -0.28 -21.83
C ARG A 89 -3.82 -1.75 -22.20
N ARG A 90 -2.64 -2.36 -22.00
CA ARG A 90 -2.44 -3.80 -22.23
C ARG A 90 -3.27 -4.66 -21.26
N GLY A 91 -3.67 -4.10 -20.11
CA GLY A 91 -4.48 -4.79 -19.12
C GLY A 91 -3.73 -5.93 -18.41
N VAL A 92 -2.39 -5.88 -18.42
CA VAL A 92 -1.57 -6.81 -17.64
C VAL A 92 -1.71 -6.41 -16.17
N PRO A 93 -2.14 -7.32 -15.28
CA PRO A 93 -2.32 -6.99 -13.89
C PRO A 93 -1.00 -6.58 -13.24
N MET A 94 -0.93 -5.35 -12.73
CA MET A 94 0.24 -4.82 -12.07
C MET A 94 -0.14 -3.94 -10.88
N ASN A 95 0.70 -3.97 -9.84
CA ASN A 95 0.59 -3.05 -8.71
C ASN A 95 1.64 -1.96 -8.90
N VAL A 96 1.18 -0.72 -8.86
CA VAL A 96 2.04 0.45 -9.00
C VAL A 96 1.97 1.25 -7.71
N ILE A 97 3.12 1.52 -7.11
CA ILE A 97 3.26 2.43 -5.97
C ILE A 97 4.09 3.62 -6.40
N GLY A 98 3.95 4.76 -5.74
CA GLY A 98 4.82 5.88 -6.05
C GLY A 98 4.91 6.91 -4.96
N LEU A 99 5.98 7.69 -5.06
CA LEU A 99 6.19 8.95 -4.36
C LEU A 99 6.74 9.95 -5.37
N LEU A 100 5.92 10.90 -5.76
CA LEU A 100 6.22 11.87 -6.81
C LEU A 100 5.95 13.30 -6.33
N ASP A 101 6.47 14.28 -7.05
CA ASP A 101 6.04 15.66 -6.95
C ASP A 101 4.57 15.82 -7.43
N ASN A 102 3.93 16.92 -7.05
CA ASN A 102 2.52 17.18 -7.34
C ASN A 102 2.19 17.13 -8.84
N ALA A 103 3.07 17.64 -9.71
CA ALA A 103 2.81 17.73 -11.14
C ALA A 103 2.91 16.35 -11.81
N SER A 104 3.99 15.61 -11.51
CA SER A 104 4.18 14.25 -12.03
C SER A 104 3.08 13.31 -11.55
N ALA A 105 2.71 13.39 -10.27
CA ALA A 105 1.64 12.58 -9.69
C ALA A 105 0.28 12.85 -10.34
N ALA A 106 -0.06 14.11 -10.61
CA ALA A 106 -1.33 14.46 -11.25
C ALA A 106 -1.48 13.77 -12.60
N LEU A 107 -0.43 13.77 -13.42
CA LEU A 107 -0.43 13.13 -14.74
C LEU A 107 -0.52 11.60 -14.63
N VAL A 108 0.27 10.97 -13.76
CA VAL A 108 0.23 9.51 -13.55
C VAL A 108 -1.15 9.06 -13.07
N LEU A 109 -1.74 9.78 -12.12
CA LEU A 109 -3.07 9.46 -11.60
C LEU A 109 -4.17 9.67 -12.64
N ASP A 110 -4.07 10.67 -13.51
CA ASP A 110 -5.01 10.89 -14.61
C ASP A 110 -4.94 9.77 -15.66
N MET A 111 -3.72 9.38 -16.06
CA MET A 111 -3.52 8.22 -16.94
C MET A 111 -4.05 6.92 -16.33
N ALA A 112 -3.80 6.69 -15.04
CA ALA A 112 -4.32 5.52 -14.33
C ALA A 112 -5.85 5.47 -14.35
N ARG A 113 -6.52 6.60 -14.04
CA ARG A 113 -7.98 6.68 -14.06
C ARG A 113 -8.55 6.48 -15.46
N SER A 114 -7.96 7.13 -16.47
CA SER A 114 -8.41 6.99 -17.87
C SER A 114 -8.17 5.59 -18.43
N GLY A 115 -7.13 4.90 -17.98
CA GLY A 115 -6.86 3.49 -18.26
C GLY A 115 -7.75 2.50 -17.50
N GLY A 116 -8.64 2.98 -16.61
CA GLY A 116 -9.53 2.13 -15.81
C GLY A 116 -8.87 1.47 -14.59
N ALA A 117 -7.64 1.86 -14.25
CA ALA A 117 -6.95 1.36 -13.07
C ALA A 117 -7.60 1.91 -11.78
N ARG A 118 -7.54 1.10 -10.72
CA ARG A 118 -8.14 1.42 -9.42
C ARG A 118 -7.09 2.05 -8.52
N ILE A 119 -7.38 3.26 -8.02
CA ILE A 119 -6.55 3.91 -7.00
C ILE A 119 -6.93 3.29 -5.64
N GLN A 120 -5.98 2.63 -4.99
CA GLN A 120 -6.15 2.00 -3.68
C GLN A 120 -5.67 2.92 -2.55
N TRP A 121 -4.73 3.80 -2.83
CA TRP A 121 -4.20 4.78 -1.88
C TRP A 121 -3.90 6.08 -2.60
N LEU A 122 -4.18 7.21 -1.93
CA LEU A 122 -3.70 8.52 -2.34
C LEU A 122 -3.37 9.34 -1.08
N GLY A 123 -2.12 9.77 -0.97
CA GLY A 123 -1.62 10.58 0.13
C GLY A 123 -0.92 11.83 -0.39
N GLN A 124 -1.18 12.96 0.25
CA GLN A 124 -0.44 14.21 0.06
C GLN A 124 0.43 14.45 1.29
N HIS A 125 1.70 14.75 1.08
CA HIS A 125 2.69 14.88 2.13
C HIS A 125 3.41 16.20 1.95
N SER A 126 3.49 17.02 3.00
CA SER A 126 4.40 18.15 3.06
C SER A 126 5.36 17.94 4.21
N ALA A 127 6.64 18.17 3.98
CA ALA A 127 7.65 18.11 5.02
C ALA A 127 8.35 19.47 5.11
N ASP A 128 8.44 19.97 6.34
CA ASP A 128 9.17 21.17 6.73
C ASP A 128 10.13 20.80 7.86
N ALA A 129 11.07 21.68 8.21
CA ALA A 129 12.14 21.39 9.17
C ALA A 129 11.62 20.78 10.49
N GLY A 130 11.76 19.45 10.63
CA GLY A 130 11.37 18.71 11.83
C GLY A 130 9.87 18.36 11.95
N PHE A 131 9.04 18.71 10.96
CA PHE A 131 7.61 18.44 10.99
C PHE A 131 7.06 17.96 9.64
N SER A 132 6.28 16.88 9.66
CA SER A 132 5.60 16.38 8.46
C SER A 132 4.07 16.45 8.58
N ARG A 133 3.40 16.83 7.50
CA ARG A 133 1.94 16.82 7.39
C ARG A 133 1.55 15.83 6.31
N HIS A 134 0.59 14.98 6.64
CA HIS A 134 0.11 13.92 5.77
C HIS A 134 -1.41 13.99 5.70
N HIS A 135 -1.92 14.07 4.48
CA HIS A 135 -3.34 14.05 4.19
C HIS A 135 -3.63 12.82 3.34
N LEU A 136 -4.46 11.91 3.85
CA LEU A 136 -4.66 10.58 3.30
C LEU A 136 -6.11 10.39 2.88
N LEU A 137 -6.32 9.97 1.64
CA LEU A 137 -7.63 9.56 1.13
C LEU A 137 -7.76 8.04 1.23
N ARG A 138 -8.65 7.60 2.12
CA ARG A 138 -8.86 6.19 2.44
C ARG A 138 -9.79 5.51 1.42
N THR A 139 -9.35 4.34 0.96
CA THR A 139 -10.20 3.30 0.36
C THR A 139 -10.32 2.11 1.31
N GLU A 140 -11.25 1.19 1.07
CA GLU A 140 -11.44 -0.01 1.91
C GLU A 140 -10.16 -0.86 2.03
N ILE A 141 -9.38 -0.96 0.96
CA ILE A 141 -8.14 -1.77 0.93
C ILE A 141 -7.04 -1.15 1.79
N ALA A 142 -7.08 0.17 2.01
CA ALA A 142 -6.13 0.90 2.85
C ALA A 142 -6.62 1.09 4.30
N GLU A 143 -7.62 0.32 4.75
CA GLU A 143 -8.07 0.39 6.13
C GLU A 143 -6.94 0.05 7.10
N GLY A 144 -6.84 0.80 8.21
CA GLY A 144 -5.77 0.64 9.21
C GLY A 144 -4.42 1.27 8.81
N CYS A 145 -4.20 1.58 7.53
CA CYS A 145 -2.91 2.12 7.05
C CYS A 145 -2.56 3.48 7.68
N ALA A 146 -3.53 4.38 7.85
CA ALA A 146 -3.29 5.67 8.52
C ALA A 146 -2.88 5.52 9.99
N GLN A 147 -3.45 4.53 10.69
CA GLN A 147 -3.09 4.21 12.07
C GLN A 147 -1.69 3.62 12.15
N GLN A 148 -1.37 2.68 11.26
CA GLN A 148 -0.03 2.10 11.16
C GLN A 148 1.03 3.17 10.87
N LEU A 149 0.77 4.04 9.89
CA LEU A 149 1.65 5.18 9.60
C LEU A 149 1.85 6.05 10.84
N SER A 150 0.77 6.38 11.56
CA SER A 150 0.86 7.22 12.77
C SER A 150 1.72 6.56 13.86
N HIS A 151 1.61 5.25 14.07
CA HIS A 151 2.46 4.52 15.01
C HIS A 151 3.94 4.55 14.58
N GLN A 152 4.21 4.40 13.29
CA GLN A 152 5.57 4.44 12.75
C GLN A 152 6.19 5.84 12.92
N LEU A 153 5.45 6.89 12.55
CA LEU A 153 5.89 8.27 12.73
C LEU A 153 6.15 8.61 14.21
N GLN A 154 5.32 8.10 15.11
CA GLN A 154 5.51 8.28 16.55
C GLN A 154 6.79 7.59 17.05
N ALA A 155 7.12 6.40 16.53
CA ALA A 155 8.36 5.70 16.87
C ALA A 155 9.62 6.47 16.40
N CYS A 156 9.53 7.21 15.29
CA CYS A 156 10.62 8.06 14.78
C CYS A 156 10.89 9.28 15.68
N GLY A 157 9.89 9.73 16.46
CA GLY A 157 10.01 10.86 17.39
C GLY A 157 9.99 12.27 16.75
N ALA A 158 9.88 12.35 15.43
CA ALA A 158 9.69 13.60 14.70
C ALA A 158 8.24 14.13 14.88
N GLY A 159 8.05 15.44 14.78
CA GLY A 159 6.71 16.03 14.84
C GLY A 159 5.92 15.70 13.58
N PHE A 160 4.63 15.38 13.73
CA PHE A 160 3.79 15.10 12.58
C PHE A 160 2.32 15.47 12.78
N SER A 161 1.61 15.60 11.67
CA SER A 161 0.15 15.57 11.62
C SER A 161 -0.33 14.65 10.51
N VAL A 162 -1.26 13.76 10.84
CA VAL A 162 -1.93 12.85 9.89
C VAL A 162 -3.42 13.20 9.90
N THR A 163 -3.95 13.56 8.75
CA THR A 163 -5.39 13.74 8.52
C THR A 163 -5.84 12.68 7.54
N GLU A 164 -6.90 11.95 7.90
CA GLU A 164 -7.47 10.89 7.08
C GLU A 164 -8.91 11.23 6.72
N GLU A 165 -9.23 11.17 5.43
CA GLU A 165 -10.57 11.39 4.89
C GLU A 165 -11.11 10.11 4.23
N ARG A 166 -12.39 9.79 4.46
CA ARG A 166 -13.07 8.72 3.73
C ARG A 166 -13.66 9.28 2.45
N GLN A 167 -13.35 8.64 1.33
CA GLN A 167 -14.10 8.87 0.11
C GLN A 167 -15.53 8.34 0.31
N ASN A 168 -16.55 9.15 0.03
CA ASN A 168 -17.97 8.78 0.02
C ASN A 168 -18.58 8.35 1.38
N SER A 169 -18.08 8.84 2.52
CA SER A 169 -18.76 8.65 3.81
C SER A 169 -18.96 9.96 4.55
N ALA A 170 -20.12 10.10 5.22
CA ALA A 170 -20.42 11.22 6.12
C ALA A 170 -19.63 11.16 7.46
N VAL A 171 -18.61 10.30 7.56
CA VAL A 171 -17.80 10.14 8.76
C VAL A 171 -16.74 11.22 8.81
N THR A 172 -16.65 11.93 9.94
CA THR A 172 -15.69 12.99 10.20
C THR A 172 -14.26 12.54 9.92
N SER A 173 -13.46 13.43 9.32
CA SER A 173 -12.03 13.22 9.13
C SER A 173 -11.35 12.94 10.46
N ARG A 174 -10.43 11.96 10.46
CA ARG A 174 -9.64 11.62 11.65
C ARG A 174 -8.35 12.41 11.59
N GLN A 175 -8.04 13.15 12.66
CA GLN A 175 -6.77 13.87 12.77
C GLN A 175 -5.96 13.35 13.96
N LEU A 176 -4.68 13.11 13.72
CA LEU A 176 -3.66 12.74 14.71
C LEU A 176 -2.52 13.73 14.62
N VAL A 177 -2.07 14.25 15.75
CA VAL A 177 -0.96 15.21 15.82
C VAL A 177 -0.03 14.79 16.94
N ALA A 178 1.27 14.79 16.66
CA ALA A 178 2.31 14.60 17.66
C ALA A 178 3.33 15.74 17.56
N SER A 179 3.68 16.29 18.72
CA SER A 179 4.76 17.26 18.84
C SER A 179 6.11 16.53 18.78
N SER A 180 7.11 17.19 18.18
CA SER A 180 8.47 16.66 18.12
C SER A 180 9.07 16.60 19.52
N ASN A 181 9.63 15.43 19.87
CA ASN A 181 10.53 15.32 21.03
C ASN A 181 12.00 15.33 20.58
N GLN A 182 12.29 15.07 19.29
CA GLN A 182 13.63 15.05 18.69
C GLN A 182 13.55 15.33 17.17
N THR A 183 14.51 16.07 16.61
CA THR A 183 14.52 16.46 15.18
C THR A 183 15.23 15.48 14.24
N SER A 184 15.95 14.47 14.76
CA SER A 184 16.92 13.69 13.97
C SER A 184 16.33 12.68 12.98
N HIS A 185 15.00 12.53 12.91
CA HIS A 185 14.35 11.51 12.09
C HIS A 185 13.23 12.06 11.19
N SER A 186 13.25 13.36 10.91
CA SER A 186 12.20 14.04 10.12
C SER A 186 12.01 13.50 8.70
N ALA A 187 12.94 12.71 8.18
CA ALA A 187 12.86 12.10 6.85
C ALA A 187 12.27 10.67 6.85
N GLN A 188 12.14 10.01 8.02
CA GLN A 188 11.73 8.60 8.11
C GLN A 188 10.29 8.33 7.65
N TRP A 189 9.44 9.36 7.58
CA TRP A 189 8.07 9.25 7.09
C TRP A 189 8.00 8.64 5.68
N ALA A 190 8.93 8.99 4.79
CA ALA A 190 8.90 8.51 3.41
C ALA A 190 9.13 7.00 3.33
N SER A 191 10.06 6.48 4.15
CA SER A 191 10.29 5.03 4.27
C SER A 191 9.10 4.29 4.89
N SER A 192 8.41 4.90 5.84
CA SER A 192 7.18 4.35 6.43
C SER A 192 6.08 4.21 5.38
N ILE A 193 5.90 5.24 4.54
CA ILE A 193 4.98 5.21 3.40
C ILE A 193 5.38 4.12 2.39
N GLY A 194 6.66 4.04 2.00
CA GLY A 194 7.13 3.04 1.05
C GLY A 194 6.88 1.61 1.51
N TYR A 195 7.20 1.32 2.77
CA TYR A 195 6.92 0.02 3.37
C TYR A 195 5.43 -0.29 3.38
N LEU A 196 4.62 0.68 3.80
CA LEU A 196 3.18 0.53 3.87
C LEU A 196 2.56 0.25 2.50
N LEU A 197 2.96 0.98 1.46
CA LEU A 197 2.42 0.79 0.12
C LEU A 197 2.84 -0.53 -0.51
N ALA A 198 4.09 -0.96 -0.29
CA ALA A 198 4.58 -2.24 -0.79
C ALA A 198 3.99 -3.46 -0.05
N SER A 199 3.42 -3.27 1.15
CA SER A 199 2.75 -4.29 1.95
C SER A 199 1.21 -4.22 1.90
N LEU A 200 0.64 -3.35 1.06
CA LEU A 200 -0.82 -3.21 0.92
C LEU A 200 -1.47 -4.55 0.55
N GLY A 201 -2.48 -4.94 1.35
CA GLY A 201 -3.21 -6.19 1.16
C GLY A 201 -2.52 -7.45 1.70
N ALA A 202 -1.32 -7.34 2.27
CA ALA A 202 -0.66 -8.42 3.01
C ALA A 202 -0.90 -8.29 4.53
N PRO A 203 -0.84 -9.40 5.30
CA PRO A 203 -0.87 -9.33 6.76
C PRO A 203 0.31 -8.50 7.25
N THR A 204 0.03 -7.35 7.83
CA THR A 204 1.08 -6.41 8.20
C THR A 204 1.89 -6.93 9.38
N THR A 205 3.22 -6.96 9.24
CA THR A 205 4.11 -7.05 10.40
C THR A 205 4.43 -5.64 10.89
N LEU A 206 4.34 -5.41 12.20
CA LEU A 206 4.55 -4.07 12.79
C LEU A 206 6.02 -3.62 12.78
N ASN A 207 6.94 -4.50 12.38
CA ASN A 207 8.37 -4.24 12.40
C ASN A 207 8.86 -3.78 11.02
N ILE A 208 8.90 -2.46 10.80
CA ILE A 208 9.71 -1.90 9.72
C ILE A 208 11.19 -1.94 10.17
N PRO A 209 12.12 -2.43 9.33
CA PRO A 209 13.55 -2.22 9.55
C PRO A 209 13.86 -0.73 9.77
N ALA A 210 14.69 -0.42 10.76
CA ALA A 210 15.09 0.95 11.03
C ALA A 210 15.67 1.59 9.76
N SER A 211 15.08 2.69 9.32
CA SER A 211 15.57 3.46 8.17
C SER A 211 16.97 4.00 8.47
N PRO A 212 17.88 4.07 7.47
CA PRO A 212 19.17 4.70 7.66
C PRO A 212 18.98 6.12 8.21
N ASN A 213 19.72 6.44 9.27
CA ASN A 213 19.72 7.79 9.84
C ASN A 213 20.26 8.75 8.78
N THR A 214 19.35 9.52 8.17
CA THR A 214 19.71 10.59 7.26
C THR A 214 19.66 11.90 8.04
N SER A 215 20.78 12.60 8.09
CA SER A 215 20.89 13.92 8.75
C SER A 215 20.31 15.06 7.91
N LEU A 216 19.98 14.78 6.64
CA LEU A 216 19.42 15.76 5.73
C LEU A 216 17.90 15.87 5.93
N PRO A 217 17.38 17.06 6.30
CA PRO A 217 15.95 17.25 6.39
C PRO A 217 15.33 17.11 5.00
N VAL A 218 14.30 16.26 4.89
CA VAL A 218 13.45 16.21 3.71
C VAL A 218 12.48 17.39 3.79
N THR A 219 12.50 18.24 2.76
CA THR A 219 11.56 19.37 2.63
C THR A 219 10.89 19.33 1.28
N GLY A 220 9.63 19.77 1.22
CA GLY A 220 8.88 19.82 -0.04
C GLY A 220 7.47 19.24 0.08
N SER A 221 6.82 19.12 -1.08
CA SER A 221 5.48 18.54 -1.23
C SER A 221 5.54 17.33 -2.15
N PHE A 222 4.94 16.24 -1.70
CA PHE A 222 4.98 14.94 -2.35
C PHE A 222 3.60 14.32 -2.36
N VAL A 223 3.33 13.50 -3.37
CA VAL A 223 2.13 12.70 -3.49
C VAL A 223 2.53 11.24 -3.53
N SER A 224 1.97 10.45 -2.62
CA SER A 224 2.07 9.00 -2.68
C SER A 224 0.78 8.38 -3.19
N PHE A 225 0.90 7.28 -3.91
CA PHE A 225 -0.25 6.56 -4.44
C PHE A 225 0.01 5.07 -4.54
N SER A 226 -1.06 4.29 -4.51
CA SER A 226 -1.07 2.89 -4.92
C SER A 226 -2.19 2.69 -5.94
N ILE A 227 -1.85 2.11 -7.07
CA ILE A 227 -2.74 1.84 -8.20
C ILE A 227 -2.68 0.35 -8.49
N LYS A 228 -3.86 -0.22 -8.74
CA LYS A 228 -4.01 -1.57 -9.26
C LYS A 228 -4.61 -1.49 -10.66
N ALA A 229 -3.81 -1.86 -11.66
CA ALA A 229 -4.23 -1.98 -13.06
C ALA A 229 -4.70 -3.40 -13.36
#